data_AF-A0A1T4ZIT5-F1
#
_entry.id   AF-A0A1T4ZIT5-F1
#
_cell.length_a   1.000
_cell.length_b   1.000
_cell.length_c   1.000
_cell.angle_alpha   90.00
_cell.angle_beta   90.00
_cell.angle_gamma   90.00
#
_symmetry.space_group_name_H-M   'P 1'
#
loop_
_entity.id
_entity.type
_entity.pdbx_description
1 polymer ?
#
loop_
_entity_poly.entity_id
_entity_poly.type
_entity_poly.pdbx_seq_one_letter_code
_entity_poly.pdbx_strand_id
1 'polypeptide(L)'
;MISDEFAQKIIELDEDTLKAQLAIQEQELANESTSRSASSLESLEEALIATPRGGFDEEIINAGDRLFQKLNVKAYQLMCTDIFDDQEIQTQFQSLLQENLGKVAGGFKANLGKLAGALTPILATNLHLAYPIAAILAALIIKTISSATAETICEVWKGKVNES
;
A
#
# COMPACT_ATOMS: atom_id res chain seq x y z
N MET A 1 14.80 1.10 -1.20
CA MET A 1 14.06 -0.19 -1.17
C MET A 1 13.67 -0.44 0.27
N ILE A 2 12.41 -0.80 0.54
CA ILE A 2 11.99 -1.14 1.92
C ILE A 2 12.55 -2.50 2.34
N SER A 3 12.93 -2.64 3.61
CA SER A 3 13.42 -3.91 4.14
C SER A 3 12.25 -4.89 4.34
N ASP A 4 12.51 -6.20 4.25
CA ASP A 4 11.51 -7.23 4.52
C ASP A 4 10.91 -7.08 5.94
N GLU A 5 11.75 -6.71 6.91
CA GLU A 5 11.32 -6.47 8.29
C GLU A 5 10.35 -5.27 8.38
N PHE A 6 10.67 -4.17 7.71
CA PHE A 6 9.82 -2.99 7.70
C PHE A 6 8.49 -3.26 6.98
N ALA A 7 8.55 -3.95 5.83
CA ALA A 7 7.34 -4.33 5.10
C ALA A 7 6.44 -5.25 5.94
N GLN A 8 7.03 -6.15 6.73
CA GLN A 8 6.31 -7.01 7.67
C GLN A 8 5.71 -6.21 8.84
N LYS A 9 6.42 -5.21 9.38
CA LYS A 9 5.87 -4.33 10.42
C LYS A 9 4.67 -3.53 9.91
N ILE A 10 4.77 -2.96 8.71
CA ILE A 10 3.67 -2.18 8.10
C ILE A 10 2.42 -3.05 7.91
N ILE A 11 2.56 -4.27 7.36
CA ILE A 11 1.39 -5.11 7.07
C ILE A 11 0.68 -5.60 8.34
N GLU A 12 1.34 -5.58 9.49
CA GLU A 12 0.78 -5.97 10.78
C GLU A 12 -0.04 -4.86 11.47
N LEU A 13 0.10 -3.61 11.03
CA LEU A 13 -0.70 -2.49 11.53
C LEU A 13 -2.17 -2.66 11.14
N ASP A 14 -3.08 -2.14 11.96
CA ASP A 14 -4.49 -2.02 11.59
C ASP A 14 -4.69 -0.99 10.47
N GLU A 15 -5.81 -1.11 9.75
CA GLU A 15 -6.11 -0.25 8.60
C GLU A 15 -6.28 1.21 9.02
N ASP A 16 -6.84 1.49 10.20
CA ASP A 16 -7.03 2.85 10.70
C ASP A 16 -5.68 3.55 10.94
N THR A 17 -4.72 2.84 11.54
CA THR A 17 -3.34 3.31 11.70
C THR A 17 -2.69 3.58 10.34
N LEU A 18 -2.86 2.68 9.37
CA LEU A 18 -2.31 2.86 8.02
C LEU A 18 -2.94 4.06 7.29
N LYS A 19 -4.27 4.24 7.39
CA LYS A 19 -4.98 5.37 6.81
C LYS A 19 -4.52 6.68 7.46
N ALA A 20 -4.45 6.73 8.78
CA ALA A 20 -3.98 7.93 9.47
C ALA A 20 -2.56 8.32 9.05
N GLN A 21 -1.66 7.33 8.95
CA GLN A 21 -0.28 7.55 8.49
C GLN A 21 -0.23 7.99 7.02
N LEU A 22 -1.13 7.49 6.17
CA LEU A 22 -1.25 7.93 4.78
C LEU A 22 -1.57 9.44 4.70
N ALA A 23 -2.48 9.92 5.55
CA ALA A 23 -2.81 11.35 5.63
C ALA A 23 -1.65 12.20 6.16
N ILE A 24 -0.99 11.73 7.23
CA ILE A 24 0.16 12.43 7.83
C ILE A 24 1.29 12.58 6.81
N GLN A 25 1.64 11.50 6.10
CA GLN A 25 2.70 11.53 5.09
C GLN A 25 2.37 12.44 3.91
N GLU A 26 1.10 12.49 3.47
CA GLU A 26 0.66 13.45 2.45
C GLU A 26 0.81 14.89 2.93
N GLN A 27 0.38 15.17 4.16
CA GLN A 27 0.48 16.50 4.75
C GLN A 27 1.93 16.93 4.96
N GLU A 28 2.80 16.03 5.43
CA GLU A 28 4.23 16.27 5.58
C GLU A 28 4.85 16.63 4.23
N LEU A 29 4.59 15.86 3.18
CA LEU A 29 5.06 16.17 1.81
C LEU A 29 4.55 17.51 1.27
N ALA A 30 3.30 17.88 1.57
CA ALA A 30 2.77 19.19 1.19
C ALA A 30 3.49 20.33 1.93
N ASN A 31 3.85 20.13 3.19
CA ASN A 31 4.56 21.08 4.03
C ASN A 31 6.09 21.13 3.77
N GLU A 32 6.66 20.06 3.20
CA GLU A 32 8.08 19.89 2.87
C GLU A 32 8.60 20.78 1.74
N SER A 33 7.78 21.71 1.23
CA SER A 33 8.28 22.87 0.50
C SER A 33 9.30 23.72 1.31
N THR A 34 9.61 23.34 2.56
CA THR A 34 10.57 24.02 3.46
C THR A 34 11.64 23.17 4.16
N SER A 35 11.67 21.83 4.09
CA SER A 35 12.74 21.01 4.73
C SER A 35 12.83 19.60 4.16
N ARG A 36 14.03 19.14 3.78
CA ARG A 36 14.30 17.89 2.99
C ARG A 36 14.38 16.60 3.83
N SER A 37 13.68 16.48 4.96
CA SER A 37 14.04 15.47 5.99
C SER A 37 12.89 14.68 6.61
N ALA A 38 11.63 14.97 6.28
CA ALA A 38 10.46 14.32 6.86
C ALA A 38 9.87 13.21 5.96
N SER A 39 10.10 13.22 4.65
CA SER A 39 9.53 12.23 3.70
C SER A 39 10.41 11.01 3.45
N SER A 40 11.27 10.64 4.40
CA SER A 40 12.14 9.48 4.25
C SER A 40 11.44 8.21 4.73
N LEU A 41 11.84 7.05 4.20
CA LEU A 41 11.37 5.76 4.70
C LEU A 41 11.76 5.52 6.17
N GLU A 42 12.91 6.08 6.59
CA GLU A 42 13.40 6.02 7.97
C GLU A 42 12.48 6.82 8.90
N SER A 43 12.05 8.01 8.48
CA SER A 43 11.08 8.84 9.20
C SER A 43 9.74 8.13 9.38
N LEU A 44 9.27 7.43 8.33
CA LEU A 44 8.07 6.61 8.42
C LEU A 44 8.27 5.44 9.40
N GLU A 45 9.41 4.74 9.36
CA GLU A 45 9.69 3.65 10.29
C GLU A 45 9.70 4.12 11.74
N GLU A 46 10.34 5.25 12.03
CA GLU A 46 10.35 5.87 13.35
C GLU A 46 8.95 6.28 13.80
N ALA A 47 8.16 6.91 12.93
CA ALA A 47 6.78 7.32 13.21
C ALA A 47 5.89 6.11 13.54
N LEU A 48 6.04 5.01 12.79
CA LEU A 48 5.29 3.78 13.01
C LEU A 48 5.69 3.05 14.31
N ILE A 49 6.94 3.13 14.72
CA ILE A 49 7.40 2.60 16.02
C ILE A 49 6.84 3.43 17.18
N ALA A 50 6.80 4.76 17.03
CA ALA A 50 6.36 5.68 18.09
C ALA A 50 4.84 5.74 18.25
N THR A 51 4.07 5.31 17.25
CA THR A 51 2.61 5.44 17.21
C THR A 51 1.91 4.35 18.04
N PRO A 52 1.08 4.70 19.04
CA PRO A 52 0.17 3.75 19.68
C PRO A 52 -0.88 3.26 18.67
N ARG A 53 -1.03 1.93 18.54
CA ARG A 53 -2.05 1.32 17.68
C ARG A 53 -3.45 1.81 18.09
N GLY A 54 -4.23 2.33 17.15
CA GLY A 54 -5.62 2.74 17.36
C GLY A 54 -5.84 4.07 18.11
N GLY A 55 -4.86 4.97 18.12
CA GLY A 55 -4.92 6.25 18.86
C GLY A 55 -5.18 7.51 18.03
N PHE A 56 -5.53 7.39 16.75
CA PHE A 56 -5.70 8.55 15.86
C PHE A 56 -7.10 9.15 15.92
N ASP A 57 -7.17 10.46 15.68
CA ASP A 57 -8.43 11.16 15.48
C ASP A 57 -9.15 10.61 14.22
N GLU A 58 -10.47 10.46 14.32
CA GLU A 58 -11.34 10.00 13.24
C GLU A 58 -11.23 10.92 12.01
N GLU A 59 -10.99 12.21 12.19
CA GLU A 59 -10.77 13.15 11.07
C GLU A 59 -9.52 12.79 10.25
N ILE A 60 -8.43 12.40 10.92
CA ILE A 60 -7.17 12.02 10.28
C ILE A 60 -7.35 10.69 9.54
N ILE A 61 -8.02 9.72 10.17
CA ILE A 61 -8.34 8.43 9.55
C ILE A 61 -9.19 8.65 8.29
N ASN A 62 -10.21 9.50 8.37
CA ASN A 62 -11.09 9.82 7.23
C ASN A 62 -10.37 10.56 6.10
N ALA A 63 -9.43 11.46 6.41
CA ALA A 63 -8.59 12.09 5.40
C ALA A 63 -7.74 11.04 4.67
N GLY A 64 -7.15 10.12 5.44
CA GLY A 64 -6.37 9.00 4.93
C GLY A 64 -7.19 8.05 4.05
N ASP A 65 -8.40 7.73 4.49
CA ASP A 65 -9.33 6.88 3.73
C ASP A 65 -9.67 7.49 2.36
N ARG A 66 -10.00 8.78 2.31
CA ARG A 66 -10.27 9.48 1.03
C ARG A 66 -9.06 9.46 0.11
N LEU A 67 -7.85 9.61 0.65
CA LEU A 67 -6.63 9.53 -0.14
C LEU A 67 -6.39 8.10 -0.63
N PHE A 68 -6.58 7.11 0.25
CA PHE A 68 -6.50 5.70 -0.11
C PHE A 68 -7.47 5.37 -1.23
N GLN A 69 -8.75 5.73 -1.14
CA GLN A 69 -9.75 5.47 -2.18
C GLN A 69 -9.31 5.99 -3.55
N LYS A 70 -8.80 7.23 -3.63
CA LYS A 70 -8.29 7.82 -4.88
C LYS A 70 -7.10 7.05 -5.44
N LEU A 71 -6.14 6.70 -4.57
CA LEU A 71 -4.94 5.98 -4.98
C LEU A 71 -5.23 4.51 -5.33
N ASN A 72 -6.19 3.90 -4.65
CA ASN A 72 -6.61 2.52 -4.82
C ASN A 72 -7.26 2.33 -6.21
N VAL A 73 -8.09 3.28 -6.66
CA VAL A 73 -8.62 3.30 -8.04
C VAL A 73 -7.48 3.31 -9.06
N LYS A 74 -6.47 4.18 -8.87
CA LYS A 74 -5.32 4.29 -9.79
C LYS A 74 -4.46 3.04 -9.78
N ALA A 75 -4.20 2.48 -8.61
CA ALA A 75 -3.44 1.23 -8.47
C ALA A 75 -4.17 0.06 -9.14
N TYR A 76 -5.50 -0.03 -8.97
CA TYR A 76 -6.33 -1.01 -9.67
C TYR A 76 -6.25 -0.82 -11.19
N GLN A 77 -6.38 0.42 -11.69
CA GLN A 77 -6.28 0.69 -13.13
C GLN A 77 -4.91 0.30 -13.68
N LEU A 78 -3.83 0.60 -12.96
CA LEU A 78 -2.48 0.23 -13.34
C LEU A 78 -2.27 -1.29 -13.43
N MET A 79 -2.84 -2.04 -12.48
CA MET A 79 -2.50 -3.46 -12.29
C MET A 79 -3.49 -4.45 -12.91
N CYS A 80 -4.75 -4.02 -13.11
CA CYS A 80 -5.86 -4.89 -13.48
C CYS A 80 -6.63 -4.41 -14.71
N THR A 81 -6.22 -3.31 -15.35
CA THR A 81 -6.90 -2.81 -16.56
C THR A 81 -5.91 -2.50 -17.67
N ASP A 82 -6.30 -2.77 -18.91
CA ASP A 82 -5.51 -2.52 -20.12
C ASP A 82 -5.47 -1.04 -20.52
N ILE A 83 -5.78 -0.13 -19.59
CA ILE A 83 -5.84 1.32 -19.85
C ILE A 83 -4.44 1.88 -20.07
N PHE A 84 -3.43 1.25 -19.48
CA PHE A 84 -2.03 1.49 -19.78
C PHE A 84 -1.57 0.40 -20.75
N ASP A 85 -0.93 0.77 -21.87
CA ASP A 85 -0.27 -0.15 -22.83
C ASP A 85 0.89 -0.96 -22.20
N ASP A 86 1.03 -0.91 -20.88
CA ASP A 86 2.11 -1.51 -20.11
C ASP A 86 1.72 -2.90 -19.60
N GLN A 87 1.60 -3.84 -20.56
CA GLN A 87 1.42 -5.26 -20.27
C GLN A 87 2.56 -5.83 -19.40
N GLU A 88 3.73 -5.18 -19.39
CA GLU A 88 4.87 -5.60 -18.57
C GLU A 88 4.56 -5.41 -17.09
N ILE A 89 4.05 -4.25 -16.67
CA ILE A 89 3.68 -4.00 -15.27
C ILE A 89 2.59 -4.97 -14.80
N GLN A 90 1.57 -5.21 -15.62
CA GLN A 90 0.52 -6.18 -15.28
C GLN A 90 1.09 -7.60 -15.11
N THR A 91 1.99 -8.01 -16.01
CA THR A 91 2.65 -9.32 -15.95
C THR A 91 3.54 -9.44 -14.72
N GLN A 92 4.31 -8.40 -14.41
CA GLN A 92 5.14 -8.33 -13.20
C GLN A 92 4.27 -8.43 -11.95
N PHE A 93 3.15 -7.71 -11.90
CA PHE A 93 2.22 -7.78 -10.78
C PHE A 93 1.61 -9.18 -10.65
N GLN A 94 1.12 -9.79 -11.73
CA GLN A 94 0.59 -11.15 -11.70
C GLN A 94 1.65 -12.17 -11.27
N SER A 95 2.90 -12.04 -11.70
CA SER A 95 4.01 -12.91 -11.25
C SER A 95 4.26 -12.75 -9.75
N LEU A 96 4.34 -11.50 -9.26
CA LEU A 96 4.48 -11.21 -7.83
C LEU A 96 3.35 -11.83 -7.01
N LEU A 97 2.12 -11.74 -7.50
CA LEU A 97 0.98 -12.36 -6.84
C LEU A 97 1.03 -13.89 -6.89
N GLN A 98 1.35 -14.50 -8.02
CA GLN A 98 1.46 -15.96 -8.11
C GLN A 98 2.56 -16.51 -7.18
N GLU A 99 3.71 -15.84 -7.12
CA GLU A 99 4.85 -16.23 -6.28
C GLU A 99 4.56 -16.13 -4.77
N ASN A 100 3.79 -15.11 -4.37
CA ASN A 100 3.58 -14.77 -2.96
C ASN A 100 2.19 -15.20 -2.43
N LEU A 101 1.15 -15.22 -3.27
CA LEU A 101 -0.21 -15.69 -2.97
C LEU A 101 -0.45 -17.17 -3.33
N GLY A 102 0.25 -17.73 -4.32
CA GLY A 102 0.14 -19.17 -4.64
C GLY A 102 0.52 -20.09 -3.47
N LYS A 103 1.23 -19.55 -2.48
CA LYS A 103 1.62 -20.22 -1.22
C LYS A 103 0.65 -19.94 -0.05
N VAL A 104 -0.46 -19.22 -0.28
CA VAL A 104 -1.41 -18.73 0.76
C VAL A 104 -2.55 -19.72 1.04
N ALA A 105 -2.66 -20.82 0.28
CA ALA A 105 -3.50 -21.96 0.63
C ALA A 105 -2.93 -22.72 1.84
N GLY A 106 -2.96 -22.10 3.01
CA GLY A 106 -2.38 -22.64 4.24
C GLY A 106 -1.58 -21.62 5.05
N GLY A 107 -2.09 -20.40 5.18
CA GLY A 107 -1.75 -19.45 6.24
C GLY A 107 -0.27 -19.12 6.44
N PHE A 108 0.18 -17.97 5.93
CA PHE A 108 1.27 -17.25 6.59
C PHE A 108 1.27 -15.77 6.21
N LYS A 109 1.09 -14.89 7.21
CA LYS A 109 1.21 -13.43 7.10
C LYS A 109 2.58 -12.97 6.55
N ALA A 110 3.61 -13.81 6.64
CA ALA A 110 4.99 -13.48 6.23
C ALA A 110 5.16 -13.20 4.73
N ASN A 111 4.27 -13.72 3.87
CA ASN A 111 4.35 -13.43 2.43
C ASN A 111 3.66 -12.11 2.06
N LEU A 112 2.75 -11.61 2.90
CA LEU A 112 2.05 -10.35 2.66
C LEU A 112 3.00 -9.15 2.82
N GLY A 113 3.91 -9.21 3.79
CA GLY A 113 4.97 -8.21 3.96
C GLY A 113 5.88 -8.15 2.73
N LYS A 114 6.36 -9.30 2.24
CA LYS A 114 7.17 -9.36 1.02
C LYS A 114 6.46 -8.83 -0.22
N LEU A 115 5.18 -9.17 -0.36
CA LEU A 115 4.36 -8.68 -1.46
C LEU A 115 4.17 -7.16 -1.40
N ALA A 116 3.89 -6.59 -0.23
CA ALA A 116 3.87 -5.13 -0.05
C ALA A 116 5.24 -4.50 -0.32
N GLY A 117 6.31 -5.17 0.11
CA GLY A 117 7.72 -4.95 -0.22
C GLY A 117 7.95 -4.70 -1.71
N ALA A 118 7.61 -5.71 -2.50
CA ALA A 118 7.79 -5.72 -3.95
C ALA A 118 6.85 -4.75 -4.68
N LEU A 119 5.65 -4.51 -4.16
CA LEU A 119 4.67 -3.61 -4.76
C LEU A 119 5.03 -2.13 -4.60
N THR A 120 5.73 -1.79 -3.50
CA THR A 120 6.13 -0.41 -3.18
C THR A 120 6.89 0.30 -4.31
N PRO A 121 7.99 -0.23 -4.88
CA PRO A 121 8.70 0.45 -5.96
C PRO A 121 7.87 0.58 -7.25
N ILE A 122 6.97 -0.36 -7.54
CA ILE A 122 6.07 -0.31 -8.70
C ILE A 122 5.09 0.85 -8.53
N LEU A 123 4.47 0.95 -7.35
CA LEU A 123 3.55 2.05 -7.03
C LEU A 123 4.26 3.41 -7.01
N ALA A 124 5.43 3.50 -6.38
CA ALA A 124 6.20 4.74 -6.32
C ALA A 124 6.54 5.26 -7.73
N THR A 125 7.03 4.37 -8.61
CA THR A 125 7.45 4.73 -9.97
C THR A 125 6.26 5.10 -10.85
N ASN A 126 5.21 4.28 -10.87
CA ASN A 126 4.14 4.43 -11.84
C ASN A 126 3.06 5.43 -11.43
N LEU A 127 2.81 5.55 -10.12
CA LEU A 127 1.86 6.54 -9.59
C LEU A 127 2.55 7.84 -9.16
N HIS A 128 3.87 7.96 -9.37
CA HIS A 128 4.69 9.11 -8.98
C HIS A 128 4.53 9.47 -7.51
N LEU A 129 4.50 8.45 -6.65
CA LEU A 129 4.32 8.60 -5.21
C LEU A 129 5.66 8.63 -4.50
N ALA A 130 5.75 9.40 -3.42
CA ALA A 130 6.86 9.27 -2.48
C ALA A 130 6.88 7.84 -1.90
N TYR A 131 8.08 7.31 -1.64
CA TYR A 131 8.27 5.94 -1.15
C TYR A 131 7.47 5.63 0.14
N PRO A 132 7.39 6.53 1.15
CA PRO A 132 6.55 6.30 2.32
C PRO A 132 5.06 6.10 1.98
N ILE A 133 4.49 6.96 1.15
CA ILE A 133 3.11 6.85 0.68
C ILE A 133 2.91 5.54 -0.10
N ALA A 134 3.84 5.20 -0.99
CA ALA A 134 3.76 3.97 -1.77
C ALA A 134 3.80 2.70 -0.90
N ALA A 135 4.58 2.71 0.19
CA ALA A 135 4.68 1.59 1.13
C ALA A 135 3.39 1.38 1.93
N ILE A 136 2.79 2.47 2.42
CA ILE A 136 1.50 2.43 3.12
C ILE A 136 0.39 1.98 2.17
N LEU A 137 0.36 2.54 0.96
CA LEU A 137 -0.60 2.16 -0.08
C LEU A 137 -0.47 0.67 -0.44
N ALA A 138 0.75 0.16 -0.62
CA ALA A 138 0.99 -1.24 -0.88
C ALA A 138 0.39 -2.13 0.21
N ALA A 139 0.62 -1.79 1.49
CA ALA A 139 0.08 -2.57 2.60
C ALA A 139 -1.46 -2.55 2.65
N LEU A 140 -2.09 -1.39 2.41
CA LEU A 140 -3.55 -1.27 2.35
C LEU A 140 -4.16 -2.07 1.18
N ILE A 141 -3.53 -2.03 0.00
CA ILE A 141 -3.93 -2.83 -1.16
C ILE A 141 -3.83 -4.32 -0.82
N ILE A 142 -2.69 -4.77 -0.28
CA ILE A 142 -2.49 -6.18 0.06
C ILE A 142 -3.51 -6.63 1.10
N LYS A 143 -3.83 -5.82 2.11
CA LYS A 143 -4.91 -6.12 3.05
C LYS A 143 -6.27 -6.27 2.36
N THR A 144 -6.60 -5.33 1.47
CA THR A 144 -7.85 -5.34 0.69
C THR A 144 -8.04 -6.63 -0.10
N ILE A 145 -6.97 -7.11 -0.74
CA ILE A 145 -7.01 -8.26 -1.65
C ILE A 145 -6.51 -9.57 -1.02
N SER A 146 -6.10 -9.55 0.25
CA SER A 146 -5.51 -10.71 0.94
C SER A 146 -6.46 -11.90 1.08
N SER A 147 -7.76 -11.67 0.94
CA SER A 147 -8.80 -12.71 0.94
C SER A 147 -9.00 -13.38 -0.42
N ALA A 148 -8.41 -12.83 -1.50
CA ALA A 148 -8.56 -13.33 -2.86
C ALA A 148 -7.45 -14.30 -3.25
N THR A 149 -7.72 -15.14 -4.25
CA THR A 149 -6.68 -15.91 -4.95
C THR A 149 -6.05 -15.05 -6.04
N ALA A 150 -4.84 -15.41 -6.49
CA ALA A 150 -4.16 -14.68 -7.58
C ALA A 150 -5.04 -14.59 -8.86
N GLU A 151 -5.83 -15.63 -9.15
CA GLU A 151 -6.74 -15.69 -10.31
C GLU A 151 -7.98 -14.80 -10.17
N THR A 152 -8.41 -14.50 -8.93
CA THR A 152 -9.64 -13.75 -8.65
C THR A 152 -9.37 -12.33 -8.14
N ILE A 153 -8.10 -11.95 -8.01
CA ILE A 153 -7.70 -10.73 -7.31
C ILE A 153 -8.25 -9.47 -7.94
N CYS A 154 -8.25 -9.38 -9.28
CA CYS A 154 -8.74 -8.20 -9.99
C CYS A 154 -10.26 -8.12 -9.92
N GLU A 155 -10.97 -9.25 -9.83
CA GLU A 155 -12.42 -9.26 -9.66
C GLU A 155 -12.82 -8.84 -8.23
N VAL A 156 -12.14 -9.40 -7.22
CA VAL A 156 -12.34 -9.03 -5.81
C VAL A 156 -11.98 -7.57 -5.58
N TRP A 157 -10.84 -7.12 -6.11
CA TRP A 157 -10.40 -5.74 -5.98
C TRP A 157 -11.36 -4.77 -6.67
N LYS A 158 -11.88 -5.11 -7.86
CA LYS A 158 -12.92 -4.32 -8.54
C LYS A 158 -14.16 -4.13 -7.68
N GLY A 159 -14.60 -5.18 -6.97
CA GLY A 159 -15.72 -5.08 -6.03
C GLY A 159 -15.46 -4.05 -4.93
N LYS A 160 -14.24 -4.02 -4.39
CA LYS A 160 -13.84 -3.10 -3.31
C LYS A 160 -13.62 -1.66 -3.77
N VAL A 161 -13.12 -1.47 -4.99
CA VAL A 161 -12.98 -0.14 -5.59
C VAL A 161 -14.34 0.49 -5.93
N ASN A 162 -15.34 -0.31 -6.32
CA ASN A 162 -16.67 0.20 -6.67
C ASN A 162 -17.59 0.42 -5.45
N GLU A 163 -17.24 -0.12 -4.28
CA GLU A 163 -17.93 0.10 -3.00
C GLU A 163 -17.47 1.37 -2.26
N SER A 164 -16.39 2.02 -2.77
CA SER A 164 -15.77 3.24 -2.21
C SER A 164 -16.33 4.51 -2.85
#